data_AF-A0A2A7WSJ6-F1
#
_entry.id   AF-A0A2A7WSJ6-F1
#
_cell.length_a   1.000
_cell.length_b   1.000
_cell.length_c   1.000
_cell.angle_alpha   90.00
_cell.angle_beta   90.00
_cell.angle_gamma   90.00
#
_symmetry.space_group_name_H-M   'P 1'
#
loop_
_entity.id
_entity.type
_entity.pdbx_description
1 polymer ?
#
loop_
_entity_poly.entity_id
_entity_poly.type
_entity_poly.pdbx_seq_one_letter_code
_entity_poly.pdbx_strand_id
1 'polypeptide(L)' 'MSIEFQVGKDYENGSIKDVLHDLGFQENGREFSKDGKRYRYEGCDKFQSYVFSVTMNQLN' A
#
# COMPACT_ATOMS: atom_id res chain seq x y z
N MET A 1 2.37 -1.00 -12.33
CA MET A 1 2.45 -2.38 -11.77
C MET A 1 1.56 -2.40 -10.55
N SER A 2 0.59 -3.31 -10.47
CA SER A 2 -0.33 -3.38 -9.33
C SER A 2 0.15 -4.48 -8.38
N ILE A 3 0.29 -4.15 -7.10
CA ILE A 3 0.69 -5.09 -6.05
C ILE A 3 -0.49 -5.23 -5.08
N GLU A 4 -0.86 -6.48 -4.82
CA GLU A 4 -1.91 -6.81 -3.86
C GLU A 4 -1.28 -7.14 -2.52
N PHE A 5 -1.78 -6.50 -1.48
CA PHE A 5 -1.41 -6.74 -0.10
C PHE A 5 -2.61 -7.33 0.62
N GLN A 6 -2.45 -8.51 1.19
CA GLN A 6 -3.43 -9.05 2.13
C GLN A 6 -3.15 -8.42 3.49
N VAL A 7 -4.17 -7.81 4.09
CA VAL A 7 -4.06 -7.28 5.44
C VAL A 7 -4.93 -8.10 6.39
N GLY A 8 -4.61 -8.04 7.68
CA GLY A 8 -5.42 -8.69 8.71
C GLY A 8 -6.79 -8.03 8.89
N LYS A 9 -7.72 -8.76 9.52
CA LYS A 9 -9.04 -8.23 9.90
C LYS A 9 -8.99 -6.98 10.78
N ASP A 10 -7.88 -6.76 11.47
CA ASP A 10 -7.65 -5.57 12.30
C ASP A 10 -7.80 -4.26 11.51
N TYR A 11 -7.49 -4.29 10.22
CA TYR A 11 -7.63 -3.13 9.35
C TYR A 11 -9.04 -2.93 8.81
N GLU A 12 -10.02 -3.79 9.11
CA GLU A 12 -11.42 -3.59 8.68
C GLU A 12 -11.99 -2.23 9.14
N ASN A 13 -11.52 -1.75 10.30
CA ASN A 13 -11.84 -0.43 10.84
C ASN A 13 -10.64 0.53 10.84
N GLY A 14 -9.48 0.07 10.33
CA GLY A 14 -8.25 0.85 10.27
C GLY A 14 -8.24 1.81 9.09
N SER A 15 -7.54 2.93 9.23
CA SER A 15 -7.36 3.83 8.08
C SER A 15 -6.35 3.20 7.11
N ILE A 16 -6.53 3.44 5.80
CA ILE A 16 -5.55 3.01 4.81
C ILE A 16 -4.14 3.58 5.07
N LYS A 17 -4.04 4.70 5.79
CA LYS A 17 -2.75 5.24 6.26
C LYS A 17 -2.02 4.29 7.19
N ASP A 18 -2.72 3.64 8.12
CA ASP A 18 -2.12 2.66 9.03
C ASP A 18 -1.62 1.43 8.26
N VAL A 19 -2.40 0.97 7.28
CA VAL A 19 -1.99 -0.13 6.39
C VAL A 19 -0.73 0.24 5.61
N LEU A 20 -0.72 1.41 4.97
CA LEU A 20 0.44 1.86 4.21
C LEU A 20 1.66 2.02 5.12
N HIS A 21 1.48 2.55 6.32
CA HIS A 21 2.56 2.68 7.29
C HIS A 21 3.13 1.32 7.71
N ASP A 22 2.26 0.33 8.02
CA ASP A 22 2.66 -1.02 8.41
C ASP A 22 3.39 -1.77 7.28
N LEU A 23 2.93 -1.55 6.04
CA LEU A 23 3.58 -2.05 4.84
C LEU A 23 4.93 -1.36 4.54
N GLY A 24 5.35 -0.37 5.34
CA GLY A 24 6.64 0.31 5.19
C GLY A 24 6.64 1.45 4.17
N PHE A 25 5.47 2.02 3.86
CA PHE A 25 5.38 3.26 3.09
C PHE A 25 5.77 4.44 3.98
N GLN A 26 6.40 5.45 3.38
CA GLN A 26 6.76 6.68 4.09
C GLN A 26 5.51 7.43 4.58
N GLU A 27 5.65 8.26 5.63
CA GLU A 27 4.57 9.09 6.23
C GLU A 27 3.73 9.87 5.22
N ASN A 28 4.32 10.22 4.08
CA ASN A 28 3.65 10.90 2.97
C ASN A 28 2.62 10.01 2.25
N GLY A 29 2.52 8.72 2.61
CA GLY A 29 1.62 7.70 2.06
C GLY A 29 1.84 7.41 0.56
N ARG A 30 2.89 7.95 -0.03
CA ARG A 30 3.09 8.01 -1.49
C ARG A 30 4.30 7.24 -1.98
N GLU A 31 5.24 6.90 -1.12
CA GLU A 31 6.51 6.31 -1.52
C GLU A 31 6.78 5.04 -0.73
N PHE A 32 7.11 3.97 -1.46
CA PHE A 32 7.43 2.65 -0.94
C PHE A 32 8.78 2.23 -1.50
N SER A 33 9.65 1.67 -0.66
CA SER A 33 10.96 1.15 -1.09
C SER A 33 11.04 -0.32 -0.78
N LYS A 34 11.25 -1.14 -1.82
CA LYS A 34 11.39 -2.60 -1.69
C LYS A 34 12.50 -3.09 -2.60
N ASP A 35 13.38 -3.93 -2.06
CA ASP A 35 14.51 -4.52 -2.80
C ASP A 35 15.40 -3.47 -3.51
N GLY A 36 15.59 -2.30 -2.88
CA GLY A 36 16.37 -1.20 -3.44
C GLY A 36 15.66 -0.39 -4.55
N LYS A 37 14.41 -0.70 -4.87
CA LYS A 37 13.59 0.02 -5.85
C LYS A 37 12.58 0.90 -5.15
N ARG A 38 12.40 2.12 -5.67
CA ARG A 38 11.39 3.07 -5.18
C ARG A 38 10.14 2.98 -6.02
N TYR A 39 8.99 3.04 -5.36
CA TYR A 39 7.68 2.97 -5.98
C TYR A 39 6.84 4.13 -5.47
N ARG A 40 6.10 4.77 -6.38
CA ARG A 40 5.08 5.77 -6.04
C ARG A 40 3.70 5.15 -6.11
N TYR A 41 2.93 5.33 -5.05
CA TYR A 41 1.51 4.99 -4.98
C TYR A 41 0.67 5.96 -5.81
N GLU A 42 -0.17 5.43 -6.71
CA GLU A 42 -1.11 6.22 -7.51
C GLU A 42 -2.56 6.09 -7.04
N GLY A 43 -2.94 4.94 -6.51
CA GLY A 43 -4.32 4.70 -6.09
C GLY A 43 -4.51 3.33 -5.43
N CYS A 44 -5.49 3.28 -4.53
CA CYS A 44 -5.96 2.08 -3.86
C CYS A 44 -7.36 1.82 -4.35
N ASP A 45 -7.54 0.72 -5.07
CA ASP A 45 -8.77 0.52 -5.83
C ASP A 45 -9.85 -0.19 -5.00
N LYS A 46 -9.47 -1.09 -4.07
CA LYS A 46 -10.46 -1.87 -3.32
C LYS A 46 -10.04 -2.27 -1.92
N PHE A 47 -11.04 -2.25 -1.06
CA PHE A 47 -11.08 -2.75 0.31
C PHE A 47 -12.13 -3.85 0.37
N GLN A 48 -11.97 -4.91 -0.41
CA GLN A 48 -12.93 -6.00 -0.46
C GLN A 48 -12.27 -7.25 0.14
N SER A 49 -12.87 -7.81 1.19
CA SER A 49 -12.40 -9.04 1.84
C SER A 49 -10.96 -8.98 2.40
N TYR A 50 -10.57 -7.86 3.03
CA TYR A 50 -9.23 -7.69 3.63
C TYR A 50 -8.06 -7.69 2.63
N VAL A 51 -8.36 -7.54 1.34
CA VAL A 51 -7.35 -7.40 0.29
C VAL A 51 -7.27 -5.94 -0.13
N PHE A 52 -6.05 -5.40 -0.09
CA PHE A 52 -5.71 -4.04 -0.52
C PHE A 52 -4.94 -4.13 -1.82
N SER A 53 -5.56 -3.65 -2.89
CA SER A 53 -4.91 -3.59 -4.19
C SER A 53 -4.32 -2.20 -4.40
N VAL A 54 -2.99 -2.14 -4.47
CA VAL A 54 -2.23 -0.89 -4.48
C VAL A 54 -1.55 -0.77 -5.84
N THR A 55 -1.94 0.24 -6.61
CA THR A 55 -1.31 0.50 -7.90
C THR A 55 -0.07 1.37 -7.71
N MET A 56 1.07 0.87 -8.19
CA MET A 56 2.38 1.49 -8.05
C MET A 56 3.04 1.77 -9.41
N ASN A 57 3.71 2.91 -9.47
CA ASN A 57 4.68 3.22 -10.52
C ASN A 57 6.09 3.15 -9.95
N GLN A 58 6.96 2.39 -10.60
CA GLN A 58 8.37 2.39 -10.24
C GLN A 58 8.95 3.78 -10.54
N LEU A 59 9.59 4.38 -9.56
CA LEU A 59 10.39 5.59 -9.72
C LEU A 59 11.79 5.15 -10.17
N ASN A 60 12.28 5.78 -11.23
CA ASN A 60 13.58 5.48 -11.85
C ASN A 60 14.73 6.20 -11.14
#